data_AF-A0A7I7VZW4-F1
#
_entry.id   AF-A0A7I7VZW4-F1
#
_cell.length_a   1.000
_cell.length_b   1.000
_cell.length_c   1.000
_cell.angle_alpha   90.00
_cell.angle_beta   90.00
_cell.angle_gamma   90.00
#
_symmetry.space_group_name_H-M   'P 1'
#
loop_
_entity.id
_entity.type
_entity.pdbx_description
1 polymer ?
#
loop_
_entity_poly.entity_id
_entity_poly.type
_entity_poly.pdbx_seq_one_letter_code
_entity_poly.pdbx_strand_id
1 'polypeptide(L)'
;MSRKSNRLARFSGLALAGAGVSHFTSPQLFEPISKPVFPRDTRQHIYINGGIETVLGLGFSSRRTRSAAIVGLIAYLAYLGGSAIRNGQKA
;
A
#
# COMPACT_ATOMS: atom_id res chain seq x y z
N MET A 1 18.75 -8.60 -15.79
CA MET A 1 18.32 -7.27 -15.31
C MET A 1 19.53 -6.38 -15.05
N SER A 2 19.58 -5.19 -15.65
CA SER A 2 20.67 -4.21 -15.48
C SER A 2 20.76 -3.69 -14.03
N ARG A 3 21.99 -3.37 -13.56
CA ARG A 3 22.24 -2.75 -12.23
C ARG A 3 21.43 -1.46 -12.01
N LYS A 4 21.12 -0.70 -13.07
CA LYS A 4 20.28 0.51 -13.00
C LYS A 4 18.84 0.19 -12.62
N SER A 5 18.24 -0.82 -13.27
CA SER A 5 16.88 -1.31 -12.97
C SER A 5 16.76 -1.83 -11.54
N ASN A 6 17.79 -2.49 -11.02
CA ASN A 6 17.78 -2.97 -9.64
C ASN A 6 17.87 -1.84 -8.60
N ARG A 7 18.60 -0.75 -8.90
CA ARG A 7 18.62 0.44 -8.06
C ARG A 7 17.27 1.15 -8.07
N LEU A 8 16.68 1.36 -9.24
CA LEU A 8 15.36 1.99 -9.36
C LEU A 8 14.30 1.20 -8.58
N ALA A 9 14.24 -0.13 -8.77
CA ALA A 9 13.30 -0.97 -8.02
C ALA A 9 13.50 -0.90 -6.50
N ARG A 10 14.76 -0.78 -6.05
CA ARG A 10 15.06 -0.61 -4.62
C ARG A 10 14.57 0.74 -4.10
N PHE A 11 14.84 1.83 -4.82
CA PHE A 11 14.36 3.15 -4.44
C PHE A 11 12.83 3.24 -4.46
N SER A 12 12.17 2.71 -5.48
CA SER A 12 10.71 2.66 -5.55
C SER A 12 10.11 1.87 -4.39
N GLY A 13 10.71 0.72 -4.03
CA GLY A 13 10.27 -0.06 -2.86
C GLY A 13 10.45 0.69 -1.55
N LEU A 14 11.57 1.39 -1.36
CA LEU A 14 11.79 2.21 -0.16
C LEU A 14 10.86 3.42 -0.10
N ALA A 15 10.59 4.06 -1.24
CA ALA A 15 9.63 5.16 -1.32
C ALA A 15 8.21 4.69 -0.95
N LEU A 16 7.78 3.54 -1.47
CA LEU A 16 6.51 2.93 -1.09
C LEU A 16 6.48 2.57 0.39
N ALA A 17 7.57 2.04 0.94
CA ALA A 17 7.64 1.74 2.36
C ALA A 17 7.54 3.00 3.24
N GLY A 18 8.17 4.09 2.81
CA GLY A 18 8.07 5.40 3.44
C GLY A 18 6.65 5.96 3.39
N ALA A 19 5.94 5.82 2.27
CA ALA A 19 4.52 6.15 2.17
C ALA A 19 3.69 5.32 3.17
N GLY A 20 3.93 4.01 3.25
CA GLY A 20 3.31 3.13 4.24
C GLY A 20 3.54 3.60 5.69
N VAL A 21 4.77 3.98 6.04
CA VAL A 21 5.10 4.52 7.37
C VAL A 21 4.38 5.84 7.64
N SER A 22 4.23 6.69 6.64
CA SER A 22 3.57 7.99 6.79
C SER A 22 2.09 7.89 7.15
N HIS A 23 1.44 6.77 6.83
CA HIS A 23 0.08 6.50 7.31
C HIS A 23 0.00 6.37 8.84
N PHE A 24 1.07 5.97 9.52
CA PHE A 24 1.09 5.87 10.99
C PHE A 24 1.49 7.19 11.64
N THR A 25 2.43 7.92 11.05
CA THR A 25 2.93 9.18 11.62
C THR A 25 2.01 10.36 11.33
N SER A 26 1.38 10.38 10.16
CA SER A 26 0.60 11.51 9.66
C SER A 26 -0.72 11.04 9.02
N PRO A 27 -1.55 10.24 9.71
CA PRO A 27 -2.76 9.66 9.14
C PRO A 27 -3.78 10.70 8.66
N GLN A 28 -3.72 11.94 9.16
CA GLN A 28 -4.63 13.04 8.79
C GLN A 28 -4.49 13.44 7.32
N LEU A 29 -3.30 13.27 6.72
CA LEU A 29 -3.06 13.56 5.31
C LEU A 29 -3.86 12.65 4.37
N PHE A 30 -4.19 11.44 4.84
CA PHE A 30 -4.84 10.39 4.05
C PHE A 30 -6.35 10.31 4.27
N GLU A 31 -6.87 10.91 5.33
CA GLU A 31 -8.30 10.93 5.63
C GLU A 31 -9.19 11.50 4.51
N PRO A 32 -8.86 12.64 3.86
CA PRO A 32 -9.73 13.20 2.82
C PRO A 32 -9.94 12.26 1.63
N ILE A 33 -8.91 11.47 1.32
CA ILE A 33 -8.93 10.52 0.20
C ILE A 33 -9.54 9.18 0.64
N SER A 34 -9.33 8.78 1.90
CA SER A 34 -9.77 7.49 2.41
C SER A 34 -11.24 7.49 2.86
N LYS A 35 -11.77 8.62 3.39
CA LYS A 35 -13.14 8.71 3.91
C LYS A 35 -14.22 8.34 2.89
N PRO A 36 -14.16 8.77 1.61
CA PRO A 36 -15.16 8.39 0.61
C PRO A 36 -15.21 6.87 0.34
N VAL A 37 -14.08 6.18 0.49
CA VAL A 37 -13.98 4.72 0.22
C VAL A 37 -14.25 3.89 1.47
N PHE A 38 -13.83 4.41 2.65
CA PHE A 38 -13.95 3.77 3.95
C PHE A 38 -14.59 4.74 4.95
N PRO A 39 -15.91 5.02 4.83
CA PRO A 39 -16.58 6.01 5.67
C PRO A 39 -16.71 5.57 7.13
N ARG A 40 -16.65 4.26 7.38
CA ARG A 40 -16.57 3.66 8.72
C ARG A 40 -15.15 3.21 9.00
N ASP A 41 -14.68 3.46 10.22
CA ASP A 41 -13.34 3.07 10.67
C ASP A 41 -12.21 3.55 9.74
N THR A 42 -12.34 4.75 9.16
CA THR A 42 -11.38 5.27 8.19
C THR A 42 -9.94 5.22 8.71
N ARG A 43 -9.73 5.58 9.98
CA ARG A 43 -8.42 5.54 10.64
C ARG A 43 -7.83 4.13 10.70
N GLN A 44 -8.66 3.13 11.00
CA GLN A 44 -8.22 1.74 11.01
C GLN A 44 -7.80 1.29 9.61
N HIS A 45 -8.58 1.64 8.59
CA HIS A 45 -8.22 1.34 7.20
C HIS A 45 -6.93 2.03 6.77
N ILE A 46 -6.72 3.30 7.17
CA ILE A 46 -5.45 4.02 6.93
C ILE A 46 -4.26 3.26 7.52
N TYR A 47 -4.35 2.76 8.75
CA TYR A 47 -3.26 2.00 9.37
C TYR A 47 -3.06 0.62 8.74
N ILE A 48 -4.14 -0.09 8.37
CA ILE A 48 -4.05 -1.37 7.66
C ILE A 48 -3.36 -1.17 6.31
N ASN A 49 -3.79 -0.17 5.54
CA ASN A 49 -3.21 0.17 4.25
C ASN A 49 -1.73 0.54 4.39
N GLY A 50 -1.41 1.37 5.39
CA GLY A 50 -0.03 1.74 5.71
C GLY A 50 0.86 0.53 6.01
N GLY A 51 0.38 -0.41 6.83
CA GLY A 51 1.12 -1.63 7.16
C GLY A 51 1.40 -2.49 5.92
N ILE A 52 0.39 -2.64 5.06
CA ILE A 52 0.52 -3.41 3.82
C ILE A 52 1.53 -2.74 2.87
N GLU A 53 1.45 -1.43 2.67
CA GLU A 53 2.38 -0.68 1.83
C GLU A 53 3.83 -0.73 2.37
N THR A 54 4.01 -0.65 3.69
CA THR A 54 5.34 -0.81 4.31
C THR A 54 5.93 -2.19 4.01
N VAL A 55 5.18 -3.26 4.23
CA VAL A 55 5.65 -4.63 3.98
C VAL A 55 5.93 -4.86 2.49
N LEU A 56 5.03 -4.42 1.60
CA LEU A 56 5.20 -4.55 0.16
C LEU A 56 6.40 -3.74 -0.35
N GLY A 57 6.58 -2.51 0.13
CA GLY A 57 7.70 -1.66 -0.23
C GLY A 57 9.05 -2.25 0.18
N LEU A 58 9.18 -2.71 1.42
CA LEU A 58 10.37 -3.40 1.91
C LEU A 58 10.63 -4.69 1.13
N GLY A 59 9.58 -5.48 0.90
CA GLY A 59 9.63 -6.73 0.14
C GLY A 59 10.05 -6.51 -1.32
N PHE A 60 9.58 -5.45 -1.97
CA PHE A 60 9.92 -5.10 -3.35
C PHE A 60 11.36 -4.56 -3.48
N SER A 61 11.84 -3.86 -2.44
CA SER A 61 13.19 -3.31 -2.39
C SER A 61 14.26 -4.40 -2.41
N SER A 62 14.00 -5.54 -1.75
CA SER A 62 14.87 -6.71 -1.75
C SER A 62 14.65 -7.57 -2.98
N ARG A 63 15.73 -7.86 -3.71
CA ARG A 63 15.70 -8.69 -4.92
C ARG A 63 15.22 -10.12 -4.65
N ARG A 64 15.40 -10.63 -3.42
CA ARG A 64 15.02 -11.99 -2.99
C ARG A 64 13.51 -12.13 -2.77
N THR A 65 12.87 -11.06 -2.27
CA THR A 65 11.45 -11.06 -1.90
C THR A 65 10.57 -10.34 -2.92
N ARG A 66 11.16 -9.74 -3.95
CA ARG A 66 10.45 -8.93 -4.96
C ARG A 66 9.31 -9.67 -5.63
N SER A 67 9.51 -10.93 -6.04
CA SER A 67 8.46 -11.70 -6.69
C SER A 67 7.27 -11.96 -5.75
N ALA A 68 7.53 -12.27 -4.48
CA ALA A 68 6.48 -12.42 -3.48
C ALA A 68 5.76 -11.10 -3.20
N ALA A 69 6.49 -9.99 -3.15
CA ALA A 69 5.90 -8.66 -2.99
C ALA A 69 4.99 -8.27 -4.17
N ILE A 70 5.34 -8.64 -5.40
CA ILE A 70 4.48 -8.41 -6.57
C ILE A 70 3.17 -9.21 -6.45
N VAL A 71 3.24 -10.48 -6.07
CA VAL A 71 2.05 -11.31 -5.84
C VAL A 71 1.18 -10.71 -4.73
N GLY A 72 1.79 -10.30 -3.62
CA GLY A 72 1.10 -9.64 -2.51
C GLY A 72 0.44 -8.32 -2.93
N LEU A 73 1.09 -7.52 -3.77
CA LEU A 73 0.52 -6.28 -4.30
C LEU A 73 -0.72 -6.55 -5.16
N ILE A 74 -0.67 -7.55 -6.04
CA ILE A 74 -1.83 -7.93 -6.87
C ILE A 74 -2.99 -8.36 -5.97
N ALA A 75 -2.74 -9.21 -4.97
CA ALA A 75 -3.76 -9.65 -4.02
C ALA A 75 -4.37 -8.47 -3.24
N TYR A 76 -3.52 -7.53 -2.80
CA TYR A 76 -3.96 -6.34 -2.09
C TYR A 76 -4.83 -5.41 -2.95
N LEU A 77 -4.44 -5.17 -4.21
CA LEU A 77 -5.25 -4.38 -5.14
C LEU A 77 -6.61 -5.04 -5.42
N ALA A 78 -6.66 -6.37 -5.53
CA ALA A 78 -7.92 -7.10 -5.67
C ALA A 78 -8.82 -6.94 -4.43
N TYR A 79 -8.24 -7.00 -3.22
CA TYR A 79 -8.95 -6.75 -1.97
C TYR A 79 -9.50 -5.33 -1.87
N LEU A 80 -8.69 -4.32 -2.23
CA LEU A 80 -9.11 -2.92 -2.24
C LEU A 80 -10.24 -2.69 -3.24
N GLY A 81 -10.08 -3.17 -4.48
CA GLY A 81 -11.11 -3.04 -5.52
C GLY A 81 -12.43 -3.69 -5.11
N GLY A 82 -12.38 -4.92 -4.57
CA GLY A 82 -13.57 -5.60 -4.06
C GLY A 82 -14.21 -4.86 -2.88
N SER A 83 -13.40 -4.31 -1.98
CA SER A 83 -13.90 -3.52 -0.83
C SER A 83 -14.56 -2.21 -1.27
N ALA A 84 -13.96 -1.51 -2.24
CA ALA A 84 -14.50 -0.28 -2.80
C ALA A 84 -15.85 -0.53 -3.49
N ILE A 85 -15.98 -1.59 -4.29
CA ILE A 85 -17.25 -1.97 -4.94
C ILE A 85 -18.31 -2.29 -3.89
N ARG A 86 -17.98 -3.14 -2.91
CA ARG A 86 -18.91 -3.57 -1.85
C ARG A 86 -19.38 -2.41 -0.97
N ASN A 87 -18.50 -1.46 -0.66
CA ASN A 87 -18.84 -0.31 0.17
C ASN A 87 -19.54 0.79 -0.64
N GLY A 88 -19.19 0.95 -1.91
CA GLY A 88 -19.85 1.89 -2.82
C GLY A 88 -21.30 1.51 -3.15
N GLN A 89 -21.65 0.22 -3.11
CA GLN A 89 -23.05 -0.25 -3.22
C GLN A 89 -23.89 -0.03 -1.95
N LYS A 90 -23.26 0.32 -0.82
CA LYS A 90 -23.91 0.58 0.47
C LYS A 90 -23.98 2.08 0.82
N ALA A 91 -23.53 2.95 -0.09
CA ALA A 91 -23.51 4.40 0.05
C ALA A 91 -24.73 5.03 -0.63
#